data_AF-A0A957QF78-F1
#
_entry.id   AF-A0A957QF78-F1
#
_cell.length_a   1.000
_cell.length_b   1.000
_cell.length_c   1.000
_cell.angle_alpha   90.00
_cell.angle_beta   90.00
_cell.angle_gamma   90.00
#
_symmetry.space_group_name_H-M   'P 1'
#
loop_
_entity.id
_entity.type
_entity.pdbx_description
1 polymer ?
#
loop_
_entity_poly.entity_id
_entity_poly.type
_entity_poly.pdbx_seq_one_letter_code
_entity_poly.pdbx_strand_id
1 'polypeptide(L)'
;MLNTNLSSLVKVSVLGEISNPAMPGLPASPYFVAADGEPMLVPMFGGLVYNVRLGDRATGWAAELIQPGVSIKHPKADANTALGVYACLGNKARVMNGRAAGATGMVIGKSGRFAEHVICDFGAEDIEKMAPGDKVQVQAYGIGLTLNDFPKINFKSCSPELLEALNPDISSDGKLVVPVKGIAPSVLAGAGAGLSNESGALNLQTSDPKLLAEAGLEDLRFGDIVAVTDWDSRYGHGYLRGSIIIGVVCQGGSFRSGYGPGLAVIMSSKEGEIEPVKTENANLKRLMTK
;
A
#
# COMPACT_ATOMS: atom_id res chain seq x y z
N MET A 1 15.63 -6.96 20.26
CA MET A 1 14.54 -5.98 20.03
C MET A 1 15.20 -4.74 19.46
N LEU A 2 14.74 -4.26 18.31
CA LEU A 2 15.37 -3.12 17.64
C LEU A 2 15.24 -1.83 18.47
N ASN A 3 16.31 -1.04 18.52
CA ASN A 3 16.32 0.24 19.20
C ASN A 3 15.56 1.30 18.38
N THR A 4 14.41 1.73 18.90
CA THR A 4 13.45 2.60 18.21
C THR A 4 13.14 3.83 19.05
N ASN A 5 12.52 4.84 18.44
CA ASN A 5 11.96 6.00 19.14
C ASN A 5 10.48 5.83 19.56
N LEU A 6 9.99 4.59 19.71
CA LEU A 6 8.56 4.29 19.94
C LEU A 6 7.93 5.04 21.11
N SER A 7 8.67 5.21 22.22
CA SER A 7 8.21 5.93 23.42
C SER A 7 7.90 7.40 23.16
N SER A 8 8.45 7.97 22.10
CA SER A 8 8.29 9.39 21.72
C SER A 8 7.27 9.59 20.60
N LEU A 9 6.78 8.51 19.97
CA LEU A 9 5.80 8.61 18.90
C LEU A 9 4.42 8.98 19.43
N VAL A 10 3.71 9.81 18.67
CA VAL A 10 2.37 10.26 19.01
C VAL A 10 1.33 9.49 18.21
N LYS A 11 0.31 9.01 18.90
CA LYS A 11 -0.88 8.39 18.31
C LYS A 11 -1.99 9.43 18.20
N VAL A 12 -2.52 9.64 17.00
CA VAL A 12 -3.52 10.69 16.72
C VAL A 12 -4.71 10.11 15.95
N SER A 13 -5.90 10.68 16.14
CA SER A 13 -7.06 10.31 15.33
C SER A 13 -7.05 11.01 13.98
N VAL A 14 -7.20 10.25 12.90
CA VAL A 14 -7.59 10.78 11.59
C VAL A 14 -8.88 10.11 11.13
N LEU A 15 -9.71 10.85 10.42
CA LEU A 15 -11.04 10.42 9.99
C LEU A 15 -11.12 10.40 8.47
N GLY A 16 -11.72 9.35 7.93
CA GLY A 16 -12.19 9.30 6.55
C GLY A 16 -13.64 8.86 6.50
N GLU A 17 -14.23 8.95 5.32
CA GLU A 17 -15.54 8.39 4.98
C GLU A 17 -15.35 7.34 3.90
N ILE A 18 -16.12 6.25 3.96
CA ILE A 18 -16.10 5.22 2.91
C ILE A 18 -16.43 5.91 1.59
N SER A 19 -15.50 5.83 0.64
CA SER A 19 -15.65 6.52 -0.64
C SER A 19 -16.73 5.84 -1.48
N ASN A 20 -17.36 6.61 -2.36
CA ASN A 20 -18.17 6.05 -3.43
C ASN A 20 -17.29 5.95 -4.70
N PRO A 21 -17.33 4.85 -5.47
CA PRO A 21 -16.67 4.83 -6.78
C PRO A 21 -17.19 5.97 -7.65
N ALA A 22 -16.29 6.59 -8.40
CA ALA A 22 -16.61 7.72 -9.27
C ALA A 22 -16.06 7.48 -10.68
N MET A 23 -16.81 7.96 -11.66
CA MET A 23 -16.37 8.03 -13.06
C MET A 23 -16.06 9.49 -13.42
N PRO A 24 -15.24 9.72 -14.46
CA PRO A 24 -15.10 11.05 -15.04
C PRO A 24 -16.47 11.68 -15.36
N GLY A 25 -16.65 12.95 -15.01
CA GLY A 25 -17.88 13.68 -15.33
C GLY A 25 -18.01 13.96 -16.83
N LEU A 26 -19.24 14.16 -17.32
CA LEU A 26 -19.48 14.51 -18.73
C LEU A 26 -18.76 15.84 -19.08
N PRO A 27 -18.11 15.93 -20.26
CA PRO A 27 -18.20 15.04 -21.42
C PRO A 27 -17.13 13.93 -21.48
N ALA A 28 -16.42 13.63 -20.38
CA ALA A 28 -15.36 12.63 -20.40
C ALA A 28 -15.89 11.20 -20.63
N SER A 29 -15.09 10.38 -21.32
CA SER A 29 -15.40 8.99 -21.61
C SER A 29 -15.27 8.12 -20.35
N PRO A 30 -16.17 7.12 -20.13
CA PRO A 30 -15.99 6.13 -19.08
C PRO A 30 -14.93 5.07 -19.42
N TYR A 31 -14.46 5.04 -20.68
CA TYR A 31 -13.42 4.13 -21.12
C TYR A 31 -12.02 4.69 -20.84
N PHE A 32 -11.11 3.82 -20.42
CA PHE A 32 -9.67 4.08 -20.48
C PHE A 32 -9.04 3.22 -21.57
N VAL A 33 -7.83 3.57 -22.01
CA VAL A 33 -7.14 2.86 -23.09
C VAL A 33 -6.09 1.91 -22.50
N ALA A 34 -6.16 0.63 -22.85
CA ALA A 34 -5.19 -0.39 -22.47
C ALA A 34 -3.86 -0.22 -23.24
N ALA A 35 -2.82 -0.95 -22.82
CA ALA A 35 -1.48 -0.86 -23.40
C ALA A 35 -1.41 -1.23 -24.89
N ASP A 36 -2.35 -2.05 -25.37
CA ASP A 36 -2.51 -2.45 -26.77
C ASP A 36 -3.37 -1.47 -27.60
N GLY A 37 -3.92 -0.45 -26.97
CA GLY A 37 -4.79 0.55 -27.62
C GLY A 37 -6.29 0.25 -27.52
N GLU A 38 -6.69 -0.85 -26.88
CA GLU A 38 -8.10 -1.21 -26.76
C GLU A 38 -8.82 -0.38 -25.67
N PRO A 39 -10.05 0.11 -25.93
CA PRO A 39 -10.84 0.78 -24.92
C PRO A 39 -11.43 -0.22 -23.92
N MET A 40 -11.22 0.03 -22.63
CA MET A 40 -11.64 -0.82 -21.53
C MET A 40 -12.69 -0.14 -20.66
N LEU A 41 -13.70 -0.91 -20.24
CA LEU A 41 -14.69 -0.52 -19.26
C LEU A 41 -14.83 -1.62 -18.21
N VAL A 42 -14.25 -1.38 -17.04
CA VAL A 42 -14.25 -2.30 -15.90
C VAL A 42 -14.34 -1.51 -14.60
N PRO A 43 -14.76 -2.12 -13.48
CA PRO A 43 -14.66 -1.49 -12.17
C PRO A 43 -13.25 -1.00 -11.87
N MET A 44 -13.15 0.18 -11.26
CA MET A 44 -11.89 0.80 -10.86
C MET A 44 -11.81 0.92 -9.33
N PHE A 45 -10.70 1.46 -8.83
CA PHE A 45 -10.48 1.76 -7.41
C PHE A 45 -11.64 2.48 -6.70
N GLY A 46 -11.68 2.36 -5.37
CA GLY A 46 -12.65 3.04 -4.50
C GLY A 46 -13.81 2.16 -4.07
N GLY A 47 -14.58 2.64 -3.10
CA GLY A 47 -15.78 1.94 -2.64
C GLY A 47 -15.55 0.79 -1.67
N LEU A 48 -16.62 0.00 -1.56
CA LEU A 48 -16.66 -1.30 -0.90
C LEU A 48 -16.49 -2.38 -1.97
N VAL A 49 -15.36 -3.07 -1.94
CA VAL A 49 -15.10 -4.21 -2.82
C VAL A 49 -15.40 -5.49 -2.05
N TYR A 50 -16.49 -6.16 -2.41
CA TYR A 50 -17.06 -7.26 -1.63
C TYR A 50 -16.34 -8.61 -1.84
N ASN A 51 -15.74 -8.81 -3.00
CA ASN A 51 -15.21 -10.11 -3.44
C ASN A 51 -13.70 -10.13 -3.70
N VAL A 52 -12.98 -9.07 -3.33
CA VAL A 52 -11.51 -9.00 -3.38
C VAL A 52 -11.00 -8.54 -2.02
N ARG A 53 -10.16 -9.35 -1.41
CA ARG A 53 -9.72 -9.23 -0.01
C ARG A 53 -8.20 -9.28 0.13
N LEU A 54 -7.72 -8.95 1.32
CA LEU A 54 -6.32 -9.15 1.69
C LEU A 54 -5.94 -10.64 1.51
N GLY A 55 -4.81 -10.89 0.84
CA GLY A 55 -4.31 -12.22 0.47
C GLY A 55 -4.81 -12.77 -0.87
N ASP A 56 -5.81 -12.15 -1.50
CA ASP A 56 -6.22 -12.54 -2.86
C ASP A 56 -5.17 -12.10 -3.88
N ARG A 57 -5.19 -12.71 -5.06
CA ARG A 57 -4.32 -12.33 -6.19
C ARG A 57 -4.48 -10.83 -6.52
N ALA A 58 -3.39 -10.15 -6.79
CA ALA A 58 -3.39 -8.74 -7.18
C ALA A 58 -3.73 -8.55 -8.67
N THR A 59 -3.47 -9.55 -9.51
CA THR A 59 -3.70 -9.51 -10.96
C THR A 59 -4.77 -10.51 -11.42
N GLY A 60 -5.20 -10.42 -12.68
CA GLY A 60 -6.14 -11.37 -13.29
C GLY A 60 -7.63 -11.12 -12.99
N TRP A 61 -7.96 -9.96 -12.43
CA TRP A 61 -9.34 -9.48 -12.30
C TRP A 61 -9.75 -8.67 -13.53
N ALA A 62 -11.03 -8.73 -13.90
CA ALA A 62 -11.63 -7.78 -14.84
C ALA A 62 -11.87 -6.43 -14.12
N ALA A 63 -10.79 -5.78 -13.69
CA ALA A 63 -10.81 -4.55 -12.90
C ALA A 63 -9.48 -3.78 -13.08
N GLU A 64 -9.52 -2.47 -12.85
CA GLU A 64 -8.38 -1.57 -13.03
C GLU A 64 -7.94 -0.96 -11.70
N LEU A 65 -6.73 -1.29 -11.25
CA LEU A 65 -6.15 -0.83 -9.98
C LEU A 65 -7.07 -0.99 -8.76
N ILE A 66 -7.86 -2.06 -8.74
CA ILE A 66 -8.87 -2.30 -7.71
C ILE A 66 -8.26 -2.29 -6.31
N GLN A 67 -9.00 -1.77 -5.33
CA GLN A 67 -8.57 -1.65 -3.94
C GLN A 67 -9.35 -2.69 -3.12
N PRO A 68 -8.69 -3.65 -2.45
CA PRO A 68 -9.39 -4.70 -1.70
C PRO A 68 -10.08 -4.12 -0.46
N GLY A 69 -11.23 -4.66 -0.10
CA GLY A 69 -11.94 -4.26 1.12
C GLY A 69 -12.60 -2.90 1.01
N VAL A 70 -12.18 -1.95 1.85
CA VAL A 70 -12.85 -0.67 2.07
C VAL A 70 -11.91 0.47 1.74
N SER A 71 -12.33 1.34 0.83
CA SER A 71 -11.60 2.57 0.51
C SER A 71 -12.19 3.75 1.26
N ILE A 72 -11.36 4.55 1.93
CA ILE A 72 -11.80 5.73 2.67
C ILE A 72 -11.09 6.99 2.19
N LYS A 73 -11.82 8.12 2.22
CA LYS A 73 -11.34 9.46 1.86
C LYS A 73 -12.03 10.49 2.73
N HIS A 74 -11.33 11.55 3.09
CA HIS A 74 -11.98 12.72 3.69
C HIS A 74 -12.44 13.69 2.58
N PRO A 75 -13.67 14.27 2.66
CA PRO A 75 -14.17 15.17 1.61
C PRO A 75 -13.39 16.49 1.51
N LYS A 76 -12.87 16.99 2.63
CA LYS A 76 -11.99 18.17 2.69
C LYS A 76 -10.54 17.78 2.37
N ALA A 77 -9.92 18.44 1.38
CA ALA A 77 -8.63 18.05 0.80
C ALA A 77 -7.43 18.08 1.77
N ASP A 78 -7.35 19.09 2.66
CA ASP A 78 -6.30 19.21 3.67
C ASP A 78 -6.39 18.09 4.72
N ALA A 79 -7.59 17.80 5.19
CA ALA A 79 -7.86 16.68 6.08
C ALA A 79 -7.65 15.33 5.37
N ASN A 80 -7.91 15.23 4.06
CA ASN A 80 -7.59 14.01 3.31
C ASN A 80 -6.08 13.82 3.14
N THR A 81 -5.34 14.91 2.99
CA THR A 81 -3.88 14.88 3.00
C THR A 81 -3.39 14.35 4.35
N ALA A 82 -3.91 14.87 5.46
CA ALA A 82 -3.56 14.38 6.80
C ALA A 82 -3.93 12.90 6.99
N LEU A 83 -5.11 12.46 6.54
CA LEU A 83 -5.52 11.06 6.54
C LEU A 83 -4.52 10.19 5.76
N GLY A 84 -4.22 10.58 4.52
CA GLY A 84 -3.30 9.86 3.65
C GLY A 84 -1.87 9.80 4.18
N VAL A 85 -1.39 10.85 4.85
CA VAL A 85 -0.03 10.88 5.44
C VAL A 85 0.01 10.10 6.76
N TYR A 86 -0.89 10.40 7.70
CA TYR A 86 -0.79 9.88 9.07
C TYR A 86 -1.24 8.43 9.23
N ALA A 87 -2.18 7.93 8.42
CA ALA A 87 -2.58 6.54 8.48
C ALA A 87 -1.43 5.65 7.99
N CYS A 88 -0.84 4.85 8.85
CA CYS A 88 0.20 3.88 8.50
C CYS A 88 -0.41 2.48 8.30
N LEU A 89 0.22 1.66 7.46
CA LEU A 89 -0.18 0.25 7.30
C LEU A 89 -0.02 -0.47 8.64
N GLY A 90 -1.02 -1.25 9.02
CA GLY A 90 -1.12 -1.90 10.33
C GLY A 90 -1.87 -1.07 11.38
N ASN A 91 -2.19 0.20 11.13
CA ASN A 91 -3.00 0.98 12.07
C ASN A 91 -4.43 0.45 12.17
N LYS A 92 -4.97 0.48 13.39
CA LYS A 92 -6.37 0.11 13.66
C LYS A 92 -7.33 1.13 13.07
N ALA A 93 -8.31 0.63 12.33
CA ALA A 93 -9.44 1.38 11.79
C ALA A 93 -10.73 0.96 12.52
N ARG A 94 -11.64 1.91 12.76
CA ARG A 94 -12.93 1.65 13.41
C ARG A 94 -14.06 2.39 12.70
N VAL A 95 -15.14 1.68 12.40
CA VAL A 95 -16.36 2.29 11.86
C VAL A 95 -17.10 3.04 12.97
N MET A 96 -17.50 4.28 12.73
CA MET A 96 -17.99 5.20 13.74
C MET A 96 -19.51 5.38 13.73
N ASN A 97 -20.17 5.06 12.63
CA ASN A 97 -21.62 5.20 12.41
C ASN A 97 -22.12 4.10 11.45
N GLY A 98 -23.40 4.18 11.06
CA GLY A 98 -24.00 3.18 10.17
C GLY A 98 -24.26 1.85 10.87
N ARG A 99 -24.66 0.84 10.10
CA ARG A 99 -25.03 -0.49 10.65
C ARG A 99 -23.81 -1.32 11.07
N ALA A 100 -22.62 -0.95 10.62
CA ALA A 100 -21.35 -1.53 11.01
C ALA A 100 -20.65 -0.77 12.15
N ALA A 101 -21.30 0.21 12.80
CA ALA A 101 -20.68 1.00 13.86
C ALA A 101 -20.05 0.11 14.95
N GLY A 102 -18.79 0.39 15.28
CA GLY A 102 -18.01 -0.39 16.23
C GLY A 102 -17.13 -1.47 15.60
N ALA A 103 -17.39 -1.88 14.36
CA ALA A 103 -16.53 -2.81 13.62
C ALA A 103 -15.09 -2.29 13.56
N THR A 104 -14.12 -3.19 13.71
CA THR A 104 -12.70 -2.87 13.70
C THR A 104 -12.00 -3.57 12.56
N GLY A 105 -11.05 -2.87 11.96
CA GLY A 105 -10.23 -3.36 10.87
C GLY A 105 -8.83 -2.77 10.93
N MET A 106 -8.13 -2.82 9.81
CA MET A 106 -6.73 -2.43 9.71
C MET A 106 -6.46 -1.68 8.41
N VAL A 107 -5.60 -0.66 8.45
CA VAL A 107 -5.08 -0.02 7.23
C VAL A 107 -4.12 -0.97 6.53
N ILE A 108 -4.37 -1.24 5.25
CA ILE A 108 -3.58 -2.16 4.42
C ILE A 108 -2.94 -1.49 3.20
N GLY A 109 -3.23 -0.22 2.94
CA GLY A 109 -2.72 0.43 1.74
C GLY A 109 -3.12 1.88 1.53
N LYS A 110 -2.60 2.45 0.44
CA LYS A 110 -2.85 3.81 -0.04
C LYS A 110 -2.78 3.83 -1.56
N SER A 111 -3.43 4.81 -2.19
CA SER A 111 -3.53 4.84 -3.67
C SER A 111 -3.04 6.11 -4.35
N GLY A 112 -2.77 7.18 -3.60
CA GLY A 112 -2.23 8.43 -4.16
C GLY A 112 -3.09 9.11 -5.24
N ARG A 113 -2.40 9.92 -6.07
CA ARG A 113 -2.86 10.98 -6.99
C ARG A 113 -4.18 10.78 -7.75
N PHE A 114 -4.63 9.56 -8.01
CA PHE A 114 -5.88 9.30 -8.76
C PHE A 114 -7.12 9.19 -7.88
N ALA A 115 -6.98 8.74 -6.64
CA ALA A 115 -8.12 8.53 -5.73
C ALA A 115 -7.87 9.16 -4.35
N GLU A 116 -6.61 9.15 -3.91
CA GLU A 116 -6.14 9.62 -2.61
C GLU A 116 -6.88 8.91 -1.48
N HIS A 117 -7.05 7.59 -1.63
CA HIS A 117 -7.69 6.73 -0.65
C HIS A 117 -6.68 6.15 0.31
N VAL A 118 -7.11 5.98 1.56
CA VAL A 118 -6.56 4.97 2.48
C VAL A 118 -7.40 3.71 2.32
N ILE A 119 -6.75 2.56 2.28
CA ILE A 119 -7.39 1.25 2.04
C ILE A 119 -7.37 0.47 3.34
N CYS A 120 -8.52 -0.05 3.75
CA CYS A 120 -8.73 -0.76 5.00
C CYS A 120 -9.32 -2.15 4.76
N ASP A 121 -8.83 -3.12 5.52
CA ASP A 121 -9.39 -4.46 5.61
C ASP A 121 -10.31 -4.56 6.82
N PHE A 122 -11.49 -5.15 6.62
CA PHE A 122 -12.50 -5.43 7.64
C PHE A 122 -13.10 -6.82 7.37
N GLY A 123 -13.73 -7.41 8.39
CA GLY A 123 -14.44 -8.68 8.23
C GLY A 123 -15.54 -8.60 7.16
N ALA A 124 -15.72 -9.68 6.40
CA ALA A 124 -16.70 -9.72 5.31
C ALA A 124 -18.12 -9.37 5.80
N GLU A 125 -18.53 -9.91 6.94
CA GLU A 125 -19.85 -9.62 7.54
C GLU A 125 -20.03 -8.17 7.97
N ASP A 126 -18.94 -7.46 8.30
CA ASP A 126 -19.00 -6.05 8.64
C ASP A 126 -19.15 -5.21 7.38
N ILE A 127 -18.43 -5.57 6.30
CA ILE A 127 -18.48 -4.88 5.01
C ILE A 127 -19.89 -4.93 4.41
N GLU A 128 -20.61 -6.04 4.55
CA GLU A 128 -22.03 -6.16 4.14
C GLU A 128 -22.98 -5.20 4.88
N LYS A 129 -22.54 -4.65 6.03
CA LYS A 129 -23.31 -3.69 6.84
C LYS A 129 -22.85 -2.25 6.63
N MET A 130 -21.78 -2.02 5.86
CA MET A 130 -21.24 -0.70 5.58
C MET A 130 -21.94 -0.05 4.38
N ALA A 131 -21.88 1.27 4.30
CA ALA A 131 -22.29 2.05 3.14
C ALA A 131 -21.29 3.17 2.84
N PRO A 132 -21.20 3.64 1.57
CA PRO A 132 -20.50 4.89 1.26
C PRO A 132 -21.00 6.04 2.14
N GLY A 133 -20.07 6.84 2.66
CA GLY A 133 -20.33 7.90 3.63
C GLY A 133 -20.26 7.48 5.10
N ASP A 134 -20.20 6.17 5.41
CA ASP A 134 -19.88 5.73 6.78
C ASP A 134 -18.48 6.22 7.15
N LYS A 135 -18.35 6.73 8.37
CA LYS A 135 -17.15 7.31 8.94
C LYS A 135 -16.25 6.22 9.49
N VAL A 136 -14.98 6.26 9.10
CA VAL A 136 -13.94 5.35 9.60
C VAL A 136 -12.85 6.18 10.27
N GLN A 137 -12.67 5.97 11.57
CA GLN A 137 -11.60 6.59 12.34
C GLN A 137 -10.39 5.65 12.38
N VAL A 138 -9.23 6.17 12.00
CA VAL A 138 -7.95 5.47 12.12
C VAL A 138 -7.22 6.04 13.34
N GLN A 139 -6.72 5.13 14.18
CA GLN A 139 -5.76 5.48 15.24
C GLN A 139 -4.36 5.54 14.59
N ALA A 140 -4.06 6.67 13.95
CA ALA A 140 -2.82 6.88 13.22
C ALA A 140 -1.61 6.85 14.15
N TYR A 141 -0.63 6.00 13.83
CA TYR A 141 0.57 5.78 14.64
C TYR A 141 1.70 5.19 13.77
N GLY A 142 2.84 5.89 13.68
CA GLY A 142 4.00 5.42 12.91
C GLY A 142 4.78 6.51 12.18
N ILE A 143 4.15 7.65 11.86
CA ILE A 143 4.87 8.79 11.31
C ILE A 143 5.90 9.31 12.31
N GLY A 144 7.15 9.46 11.85
CA GLY A 144 8.29 9.82 12.67
C GLY A 144 9.03 8.62 13.27
N LEU A 145 8.61 7.38 13.00
CA LEU A 145 9.32 6.17 13.43
C LEU A 145 10.75 6.16 12.89
N THR A 146 11.71 5.89 13.77
CA THR A 146 13.13 5.73 13.43
C THR A 146 13.71 4.49 14.10
N LEU A 147 14.74 3.92 13.45
CA LEU A 147 15.65 2.98 14.06
C LEU A 147 16.94 3.72 14.43
N ASN A 148 17.25 3.75 15.72
CA ASN A 148 18.41 4.50 16.22
C ASN A 148 19.73 3.91 15.70
N ASP A 149 19.77 2.58 15.54
CA ASP A 149 20.93 1.85 15.03
C ASP A 149 21.01 1.88 13.49
N PHE A 150 19.93 2.27 12.80
CA PHE A 150 19.83 2.37 11.34
C PHE A 150 19.26 3.73 10.90
N PRO A 151 19.95 4.86 11.21
CA PRO A 151 19.38 6.19 11.07
C PRO A 151 19.14 6.62 9.60
N LYS A 152 19.70 5.92 8.60
CA LYS A 152 19.45 6.23 7.18
C LYS A 152 18.31 5.40 6.58
N ILE A 153 17.73 4.45 7.33
CA ILE A 153 16.47 3.81 6.97
C ILE A 153 15.33 4.77 7.30
N ASN A 154 14.59 5.15 6.26
CA ASN A 154 13.45 6.05 6.39
C ASN A 154 12.17 5.23 6.39
N PHE A 155 11.46 5.23 7.50
CA PHE A 155 10.09 4.70 7.56
C PHE A 155 9.14 5.66 6.90
N LYS A 156 8.18 5.08 6.18
CA LYS A 156 7.16 5.81 5.44
C LYS A 156 5.81 5.46 6.06
N SER A 157 5.04 4.56 5.43
CA SER A 157 3.73 4.17 5.91
C SER A 157 3.76 2.92 6.82
N CYS A 158 4.66 2.87 7.80
CA CYS A 158 4.85 1.70 8.68
C CYS A 158 4.38 1.99 10.11
N SER A 159 3.42 1.20 10.60
CA SER A 159 3.05 1.26 12.03
C SER A 159 4.06 0.48 12.88
N PRO A 160 4.20 0.82 14.17
CA PRO A 160 4.96 0.02 15.12
C PRO A 160 4.53 -1.44 15.17
N GLU A 161 3.22 -1.69 15.12
CA GLU A 161 2.65 -3.04 15.10
C GLU A 161 3.07 -3.82 13.84
N LEU A 162 3.16 -3.16 12.68
CA LEU A 162 3.70 -3.77 11.45
C LEU A 162 5.20 -4.03 11.56
N LEU A 163 5.99 -3.09 12.09
CA LEU A 163 7.43 -3.30 12.29
C LEU A 163 7.70 -4.49 13.22
N GLU A 164 6.94 -4.61 14.30
CA GLU A 164 7.01 -5.75 15.23
C GLU A 164 6.63 -7.06 14.51
N ALA A 165 5.55 -7.07 13.73
CA ALA A 165 5.11 -8.25 13.00
C ALA A 165 6.07 -8.68 11.89
N LEU A 166 6.75 -7.73 11.23
CA LEU A 166 7.83 -8.02 10.28
C LEU A 166 9.02 -8.71 10.96
N ASN A 167 9.24 -8.44 12.25
CA ASN A 167 10.32 -8.96 13.07
C ASN A 167 11.67 -9.01 12.34
N PRO A 168 12.15 -7.87 11.80
CA PRO A 168 13.41 -7.84 11.06
C PRO A 168 14.62 -8.17 11.95
N ASP A 169 15.58 -8.88 11.36
CA ASP A 169 16.83 -9.29 12.02
C ASP A 169 17.99 -8.40 11.59
N ILE A 170 19.18 -8.63 12.14
CA ILE A 170 20.42 -7.96 11.74
C ILE A 170 21.37 -9.02 11.17
N SER A 171 21.81 -8.86 9.93
CA SER A 171 22.76 -9.79 9.31
C SER A 171 24.16 -9.67 9.92
N SER A 172 25.03 -10.63 9.64
CA SER A 172 26.44 -10.62 10.07
C SER A 172 27.18 -9.36 9.64
N ASP A 173 26.76 -8.75 8.53
CA ASP A 173 27.37 -7.57 7.93
C ASP A 173 26.73 -6.27 8.45
N GLY A 174 25.86 -6.37 9.46
CA GLY A 174 25.23 -5.24 10.12
C GLY A 174 24.12 -4.57 9.31
N LYS A 175 23.43 -5.29 8.42
CA LYS A 175 22.27 -4.78 7.66
C LYS A 175 20.96 -5.21 8.30
N LEU A 176 19.91 -4.43 8.08
CA LEU A 176 18.55 -4.77 8.50
C LEU A 176 17.97 -5.81 7.54
N VAL A 177 17.76 -7.03 8.02
CA VAL A 177 17.16 -8.12 7.25
C VAL A 177 15.65 -7.96 7.26
N VAL A 178 15.04 -7.75 6.08
CA VAL A 178 13.59 -7.57 5.94
C VAL A 178 13.00 -8.72 5.11
N PRO A 179 12.02 -9.48 5.66
CA PRO A 179 11.37 -10.54 4.91
C PRO A 179 10.49 -9.97 3.79
N VAL A 180 10.65 -10.48 2.57
CA VAL A 180 9.88 -10.09 1.39
C VAL A 180 9.39 -11.31 0.63
N LYS A 181 8.28 -11.20 -0.09
CA LYS A 181 7.78 -12.23 -1.01
C LYS A 181 8.65 -12.30 -2.27
N GLY A 182 9.08 -11.14 -2.77
CA GLY A 182 9.87 -11.01 -3.97
C GLY A 182 10.73 -9.75 -4.01
N ILE A 183 11.65 -9.70 -4.97
CA ILE A 183 12.57 -8.58 -5.19
C ILE A 183 12.40 -8.17 -6.65
N ALA A 184 11.80 -7.00 -6.88
CA ALA A 184 11.56 -6.45 -8.20
C ALA A 184 12.79 -5.66 -8.67
N PRO A 185 13.30 -5.91 -9.90
CA PRO A 185 14.28 -5.03 -10.51
C PRO A 185 13.67 -3.65 -10.80
N SER A 186 14.52 -2.63 -10.81
CA SER A 186 14.12 -1.22 -10.96
C SER A 186 13.29 -0.92 -12.20
N VAL A 187 13.51 -1.65 -13.29
CA VAL A 187 12.80 -1.52 -14.57
C VAL A 187 11.33 -1.95 -14.50
N LEU A 188 10.92 -2.67 -13.45
CA LEU A 188 9.51 -2.99 -13.21
C LEU A 188 8.78 -1.87 -12.46
N ALA A 189 9.45 -0.85 -11.94
CA ALA A 189 8.74 0.28 -11.34
C ALA A 189 8.26 1.26 -12.41
N GLY A 190 7.00 1.67 -12.32
CA GLY A 190 6.34 2.53 -13.30
C GLY A 190 5.59 3.69 -12.68
N ALA A 191 4.26 3.72 -12.88
CA ALA A 191 3.38 4.78 -12.42
C ALA A 191 3.55 5.03 -10.91
N GLY A 192 3.62 6.31 -10.52
CA GLY A 192 4.05 6.73 -9.19
C GLY A 192 5.46 7.35 -9.20
N ALA A 193 6.29 7.03 -10.19
CA ALA A 193 7.56 7.69 -10.45
C ALA A 193 7.42 9.23 -10.48
N GLY A 194 8.31 9.93 -9.77
CA GLY A 194 8.31 11.39 -9.69
C GLY A 194 7.22 12.00 -8.81
N LEU A 195 6.36 11.20 -8.18
CA LEU A 195 5.35 11.66 -7.21
C LEU A 195 5.85 11.54 -5.76
N SER A 196 5.13 12.19 -4.85
CA SER A 196 5.38 12.06 -3.41
C SER A 196 5.01 10.67 -2.89
N ASN A 197 5.73 10.22 -1.87
CA ASN A 197 5.56 8.89 -1.29
C ASN A 197 4.64 8.85 -0.04
N GLU A 198 4.32 9.97 0.59
CA GLU A 198 3.67 9.93 1.91
C GLU A 198 2.23 9.38 1.89
N SER A 199 1.55 9.50 0.75
CA SER A 199 0.17 9.03 0.55
C SER A 199 -0.04 8.27 -0.76
N GLY A 200 1.04 8.03 -1.50
CA GLY A 200 1.04 7.46 -2.85
C GLY A 200 1.41 5.98 -2.89
N ALA A 201 1.14 5.36 -4.03
CA ALA A 201 1.66 4.04 -4.37
C ALA A 201 2.60 4.14 -5.56
N LEU A 202 3.64 3.30 -5.56
CA LEU A 202 4.50 3.04 -6.70
C LEU A 202 4.07 1.72 -7.33
N ASN A 203 3.71 1.73 -8.62
CA ASN A 203 3.23 0.54 -9.30
C ASN A 203 4.37 -0.30 -9.87
N LEU A 204 4.22 -1.62 -9.77
CA LEU A 204 5.01 -2.57 -10.53
C LEU A 204 4.32 -2.80 -11.87
N GLN A 205 4.92 -2.34 -12.96
CA GLN A 205 4.37 -2.46 -14.30
C GLN A 205 4.37 -3.92 -14.77
N THR A 206 3.28 -4.33 -15.43
CA THR A 206 3.07 -5.74 -15.81
C THR A 206 3.14 -5.99 -17.31
N SER A 207 3.62 -5.02 -18.10
CA SER A 207 3.73 -5.12 -19.56
C SER A 207 4.74 -6.16 -20.06
N ASP A 208 5.69 -6.58 -19.21
CA ASP A 208 6.62 -7.68 -19.51
C ASP A 208 6.36 -8.89 -18.59
N PRO A 209 5.48 -9.82 -18.99
CA PRO A 209 5.16 -10.99 -18.18
C PRO A 209 6.34 -11.95 -18.02
N LYS A 210 7.32 -11.95 -18.94
CA LYS A 210 8.51 -12.80 -18.81
C LYS A 210 9.40 -12.30 -17.68
N LEU A 211 9.66 -10.99 -17.64
CA LEU A 211 10.46 -10.40 -16.58
C LEU A 211 9.79 -10.53 -15.20
N LEU A 212 8.46 -10.42 -15.13
CA LEU A 212 7.73 -10.70 -13.89
C LEU A 212 7.95 -12.14 -13.41
N ALA A 213 7.86 -13.12 -14.31
CA ALA A 213 8.09 -14.52 -13.98
C ALA A 213 9.53 -14.79 -13.56
N GLU A 214 10.51 -14.19 -14.25
CA GLU A 214 11.93 -14.26 -13.88
C GLU A 214 12.21 -13.67 -12.48
N ALA A 215 11.45 -12.64 -12.09
CA ALA A 215 11.52 -12.03 -10.76
C ALA A 215 10.71 -12.82 -9.69
N GLY A 216 9.83 -13.74 -10.10
CA GLY A 216 8.91 -14.49 -9.25
C GLY A 216 7.75 -13.63 -8.71
N LEU A 217 7.21 -12.74 -9.55
CA LEU A 217 6.21 -11.73 -9.18
C LEU A 217 4.87 -11.90 -9.92
N GLU A 218 4.65 -13.01 -10.61
CA GLU A 218 3.46 -13.29 -11.40
C GLU A 218 2.22 -13.65 -10.55
N ASP A 219 2.40 -14.23 -9.36
CA ASP A 219 1.32 -14.53 -8.38
C ASP A 219 1.36 -13.59 -7.17
N LEU A 220 1.67 -12.30 -7.39
CA LEU A 220 1.57 -11.30 -6.33
C LEU A 220 0.15 -11.23 -5.78
N ARG A 221 0.05 -11.09 -4.47
CA ARG A 221 -1.20 -11.00 -3.71
C ARG A 221 -1.30 -9.69 -2.96
N PHE A 222 -2.52 -9.24 -2.72
CA PHE A 222 -2.76 -8.12 -1.81
C PHE A 222 -2.16 -8.42 -0.44
N GLY A 223 -1.36 -7.50 0.06
CA GLY A 223 -0.62 -7.64 1.32
C GLY A 223 0.80 -8.20 1.17
N ASP A 224 1.22 -8.69 -0.01
CA ASP A 224 2.59 -9.16 -0.19
C ASP A 224 3.58 -8.02 0.00
N ILE A 225 4.67 -8.31 0.71
CA ILE A 225 5.76 -7.37 0.93
C ILE A 225 6.80 -7.58 -0.16
N VAL A 226 7.17 -6.54 -0.89
CA VAL A 226 8.08 -6.61 -2.04
C VAL A 226 9.20 -5.60 -1.85
N ALA A 227 10.42 -6.01 -2.16
CA ALA A 227 11.54 -5.09 -2.31
C ALA A 227 11.63 -4.59 -3.76
N VAL A 228 12.00 -3.34 -3.97
CA VAL A 228 12.37 -2.81 -5.30
C VAL A 228 13.79 -2.29 -5.25
N THR A 229 14.66 -2.84 -6.09
CA THR A 229 16.07 -2.42 -6.14
C THR A 229 16.24 -1.12 -6.92
N ASP A 230 17.26 -0.35 -6.58
CA ASP A 230 17.65 0.92 -7.20
C ASP A 230 16.55 1.99 -7.21
N TRP A 231 15.71 2.03 -6.17
CA TRP A 231 14.70 3.07 -5.98
C TRP A 231 14.84 3.76 -4.62
N ASP A 232 14.84 5.10 -4.63
CA ASP A 232 14.79 5.95 -3.45
C ASP A 232 13.37 6.50 -3.31
N SER A 233 12.82 6.40 -2.11
CA SER A 233 11.48 6.93 -1.78
C SER A 233 11.48 7.66 -0.44
N ARG A 234 12.63 8.21 -0.03
CA ARG A 234 12.73 9.06 1.17
C ARG A 234 11.77 10.25 1.10
N TYR A 235 11.57 10.84 -0.07
CA TYR A 235 10.66 11.98 -0.28
C TYR A 235 9.71 11.75 -1.47
N GLY A 236 10.28 11.75 -2.68
CA GLY A 236 9.60 11.33 -3.91
C GLY A 236 10.19 10.02 -4.42
N HIS A 237 9.46 9.35 -5.29
CA HIS A 237 9.91 8.10 -5.90
C HIS A 237 10.85 8.38 -7.09
N GLY A 238 12.05 7.80 -7.09
CA GLY A 238 12.94 7.86 -8.25
C GLY A 238 14.01 6.78 -8.27
N TYR A 239 14.53 6.50 -9.47
CA TYR A 239 15.68 5.61 -9.63
C TYR A 239 16.91 6.20 -8.96
N LEU A 240 17.57 5.40 -8.14
CA LEU A 240 18.87 5.71 -7.57
C LEU A 240 19.63 4.40 -7.37
N ARG A 241 20.71 4.20 -8.11
CA ARG A 241 21.52 2.98 -8.01
C ARG A 241 21.96 2.70 -6.58
N GLY A 242 21.80 1.44 -6.15
CA GLY A 242 22.19 0.96 -4.83
C GLY A 242 21.20 1.29 -3.70
N SER A 243 20.18 2.10 -3.98
CA SER A 243 19.08 2.30 -3.04
C SER A 243 18.09 1.15 -3.11
N ILE A 244 17.24 1.03 -2.09
CA ILE A 244 16.21 -0.01 -2.01
C ILE A 244 15.00 0.51 -1.25
N ILE A 245 13.82 0.10 -1.68
CA ILE A 245 12.56 0.32 -0.97
C ILE A 245 11.89 -1.01 -0.65
N ILE A 246 11.13 -1.01 0.44
CA ILE A 246 10.22 -2.09 0.81
C ILE A 246 8.81 -1.53 0.75
N GLY A 247 7.92 -2.20 0.04
CA GLY A 247 6.52 -1.80 -0.09
C GLY A 247 5.57 -2.97 0.04
N VAL A 248 4.29 -2.67 0.27
CA VAL A 248 3.21 -3.65 0.38
C VAL A 248 2.26 -3.50 -0.80
N VAL A 249 1.96 -4.61 -1.47
CA VAL A 249 0.97 -4.65 -2.56
C VAL A 249 -0.42 -4.32 -2.03
N CYS A 250 -0.98 -3.19 -2.44
CA CYS A 250 -2.28 -2.73 -1.97
C CYS A 250 -3.26 -2.28 -3.06
N GLN A 251 -2.81 -2.23 -4.33
CA GLN A 251 -3.69 -2.00 -5.48
C GLN A 251 -3.51 -3.13 -6.49
N GLY A 252 -4.59 -3.45 -7.20
CA GLY A 252 -4.60 -4.52 -8.18
C GLY A 252 -3.84 -4.17 -9.46
N GLY A 253 -3.80 -5.13 -10.37
CA GLY A 253 -3.22 -4.97 -11.70
C GLY A 253 -3.90 -3.89 -12.54
N SER A 254 -3.31 -3.61 -13.69
CA SER A 254 -3.80 -2.61 -14.63
C SER A 254 -3.65 -3.12 -16.06
N PHE A 255 -4.55 -2.69 -16.94
CA PHE A 255 -4.40 -2.91 -18.38
C PHE A 255 -3.56 -1.82 -19.05
N ARG A 256 -3.25 -0.72 -18.34
CA ARG A 256 -2.54 0.44 -18.89
C ARG A 256 -1.03 0.24 -18.90
N SER A 257 -0.38 0.77 -19.92
CA SER A 257 1.09 0.79 -20.00
C SER A 257 1.69 1.59 -18.85
N GLY A 258 2.74 1.05 -18.22
CA GLY A 258 3.39 1.65 -17.06
C GLY A 258 2.65 1.48 -15.73
N TYR A 259 1.51 0.78 -15.70
CA TYR A 259 0.76 0.48 -14.48
C TYR A 259 0.74 -1.02 -14.18
N GLY A 260 0.32 -1.36 -12.96
CA GLY A 260 0.16 -2.71 -12.45
C GLY A 260 -0.03 -2.67 -10.93
N PRO A 261 0.21 -3.77 -10.19
CA PRO A 261 0.02 -3.81 -8.75
C PRO A 261 0.74 -2.67 -8.03
N GLY A 262 0.00 -1.91 -7.21
CA GLY A 262 0.51 -0.74 -6.52
C GLY A 262 1.10 -1.06 -5.16
N LEU A 263 2.27 -0.51 -4.87
CA LEU A 263 2.99 -0.68 -3.60
C LEU A 263 2.86 0.57 -2.72
N ALA A 264 2.30 0.42 -1.53
CA ALA A 264 2.49 1.40 -0.46
C ALA A 264 3.87 1.19 0.18
N VAL A 265 4.79 2.15 0.02
CA VAL A 265 6.14 2.02 0.57
C VAL A 265 6.11 2.15 2.09
N ILE A 266 6.81 1.25 2.78
CA ILE A 266 6.94 1.23 4.24
C ILE A 266 8.35 1.57 4.71
N MET A 267 9.38 1.28 3.91
CA MET A 267 10.78 1.62 4.19
C MET A 267 11.53 2.04 2.92
N SER A 268 12.50 2.93 3.08
CA SER A 268 13.45 3.33 2.02
C SER A 268 14.85 3.45 2.62
N SER A 269 15.85 2.90 1.94
CA SER A 269 17.27 3.10 2.26
C SER A 269 18.02 3.57 1.03
N LYS A 270 18.75 4.69 1.17
CA LYS A 270 19.57 5.25 0.08
C LYS A 270 20.83 4.41 -0.19
N GLU A 271 21.37 3.77 0.85
CA GLU A 271 22.73 3.21 0.86
C GLU A 271 22.76 1.69 1.10
N GLY A 272 21.68 0.98 0.76
CA GLY A 272 21.65 -0.50 0.82
C GLY A 272 21.76 -1.08 2.23
N GLU A 273 21.32 -0.35 3.26
CA GLU A 273 21.28 -0.81 4.66
C GLU A 273 20.20 -1.86 4.91
N ILE A 274 19.31 -2.09 3.94
CA ILE A 274 18.27 -3.12 3.99
C ILE A 274 18.72 -4.30 3.14
N GLU A 275 18.69 -5.48 3.74
CA GLU A 275 18.91 -6.76 3.10
C GLU A 275 17.55 -7.50 2.95
N PRO A 276 16.94 -7.50 1.75
CA PRO A 276 15.67 -8.19 1.54
C PRO A 276 15.90 -9.71 1.46
N VAL A 277 15.21 -10.48 2.28
CA VAL A 277 15.28 -11.95 2.27
C VAL A 277 13.95 -12.53 1.82
N LYS A 278 13.97 -13.33 0.75
CA LYS A 278 12.76 -13.95 0.21
C LYS A 278 12.18 -14.98 1.18
N THR A 279 10.88 -14.90 1.43
CA THR A 279 10.13 -15.88 2.23
C THR A 279 8.68 -15.94 1.80
N GLU A 280 8.08 -17.12 1.89
CA GLU A 280 6.67 -17.35 1.58
C GLU A 280 5.72 -16.68 2.57
N ASN A 281 6.19 -16.31 3.76
CA ASN A 281 5.35 -15.75 4.83
C ASN A 281 5.22 -14.22 4.80
N ALA A 282 5.86 -13.56 3.84
CA ALA A 282 5.89 -12.10 3.73
C ALA A 282 4.59 -11.52 3.13
N ASN A 283 3.47 -11.68 3.84
CA ASN A 283 2.17 -11.11 3.50
C ASN A 283 1.46 -10.57 4.76
N LEU A 284 0.89 -9.37 4.69
CA LEU A 284 0.19 -8.72 5.80
C LEU A 284 -0.87 -9.61 6.46
N LYS A 285 -1.61 -10.41 5.68
CA LYS A 285 -2.61 -11.32 6.22
C LYS A 285 -1.97 -12.30 7.22
N ARG A 286 -0.85 -12.92 6.83
CA ARG A 286 -0.15 -13.88 7.70
C ARG A 286 0.51 -13.22 8.90
N LEU A 287 1.01 -12.00 8.72
CA LEU A 287 1.77 -11.29 9.76
C LEU A 287 0.88 -10.59 10.79
N MET A 288 -0.27 -10.07 10.36
CA MET A 288 -1.06 -9.14 11.17
C MET A 288 -2.50 -9.58 11.44
N THR A 289 -3.00 -10.59 10.74
CA THR A 289 -4.33 -11.16 11.04
C THR A 289 -4.14 -12.50 11.76
N LYS A 290 -4.71 -12.62 12.96
CA LYS A 290 -4.74 -13.85 13.75
C LYS A 290 -5.98 -14.66 13.42
#